data_AF-A0A934ITG1-F1
#
_entry.id   AF-A0A934ITG1-F1
#
_cell.length_a   1.000
_cell.length_b   1.000
_cell.length_c   1.000
_cell.angle_alpha   90.00
_cell.angle_beta   90.00
_cell.angle_gamma   90.00
#
_symmetry.space_group_name_H-M   'P 1'
#
loop_
_entity.id
_entity.type
_entity.pdbx_description
1 polymer ?
#
loop_
_entity_poly.entity_id
_entity_poly.type
_entity_poly.pdbx_seq_one_letter_code
_entity_poly.pdbx_strand_id
1 'polypeptide(L)'
;MTLHKKLAAEASAFKAGRKTLRGPSDRDTFVVEPDPDSVGLWRIRIQPTKGPSEIIPGLSYPEMNRRRLELSDRGFLGKVDGDAG
;
A
#
# COMPACT_ATOMS: atom_id res chain seq x y z
N MET A 1 27.79 -8.24 25.02
CA MET A 1 26.92 -7.13 24.60
C MET A 1 25.52 -7.69 24.38
N THR A 2 24.52 -7.22 25.13
CA THR A 2 23.19 -7.86 25.22
C THR A 2 22.28 -7.45 24.07
N LEU A 3 21.50 -8.42 23.57
CA LEU A 3 20.57 -8.29 22.43
C LEU A 3 19.68 -7.03 22.48
N HIS A 4 19.33 -6.58 23.70
CA HIS A 4 18.52 -5.39 23.93
C HIS A 4 19.14 -4.09 23.40
N LYS A 5 20.48 -3.98 23.33
CA LYS A 5 21.12 -2.78 22.75
C LYS A 5 21.05 -2.74 21.22
N LYS A 6 20.98 -3.89 20.54
CA LYS A 6 20.75 -3.93 19.08
C LYS A 6 19.32 -3.53 18.74
N LEU A 7 18.34 -4.07 19.46
CA LEU A 7 16.93 -3.74 19.23
C LEU A 7 16.63 -2.25 19.47
N ALA A 8 17.22 -1.64 20.50
CA ALA A 8 17.05 -0.22 20.77
C ALA A 8 17.70 0.66 19.69
N ALA A 9 18.84 0.24 19.12
CA ALA A 9 19.49 0.97 18.02
C ALA A 9 18.68 0.87 16.72
N GLU A 10 18.08 -0.29 16.42
CA GLU A 10 17.19 -0.48 15.27
C GLU A 10 15.87 0.31 15.42
N ALA A 11 15.29 0.33 16.63
CA ALA A 11 14.10 1.14 16.91
C ALA A 11 14.38 2.65 16.87
N SER A 12 15.56 3.10 17.32
CA SER A 12 15.97 4.50 17.20
C SER A 12 16.27 4.91 15.76
N ALA A 13 16.78 4.00 14.91
CA ALA A 13 16.89 4.24 13.48
C ALA A 13 15.52 4.31 12.79
N PHE A 14 14.53 3.56 13.29
CA PHE A 14 13.14 3.63 12.82
C PHE A 14 12.45 4.96 13.23
N LYS A 15 12.76 5.52 14.41
CA LYS A 15 12.23 6.80 14.88
C LYS A 15 12.93 8.03 14.28
N ALA A 16 14.25 7.97 14.07
CA ALA A 16 15.03 9.03 13.42
C ALA A 16 14.86 9.00 11.90
N GLY A 17 14.61 7.81 11.34
CA GLY A 17 14.17 7.58 9.99
C GLY A 17 12.68 7.80 9.85
N ARG A 18 12.23 9.06 9.96
CA ARG A 18 11.10 9.57 9.15
C ARG A 18 11.49 9.59 7.66
N LYS A 19 12.25 8.58 7.23
CA LYS A 19 12.40 8.12 5.88
C LYS A 19 11.00 7.61 5.58
N THR A 20 10.19 8.50 5.02
CA THR A 20 9.17 8.09 4.08
C THR A 20 9.67 6.80 3.43
N LEU A 21 8.89 5.73 3.52
CA LEU A 21 9.08 4.54 2.71
C LEU A 21 8.86 4.95 1.24
N ARG A 22 9.65 5.91 0.75
CA ARG A 22 10.06 6.05 -0.64
C ARG A 22 10.96 4.84 -0.85
N GLY A 23 10.33 3.68 -0.98
CA GLY A 23 10.84 2.69 -1.91
C GLY A 23 11.13 3.38 -3.24
N PRO A 24 12.02 2.81 -4.07
CA PRO A 24 12.44 3.45 -5.32
C PRO A 24 11.23 4.06 -6.03
N SER A 25 11.28 5.37 -6.29
CA SER A 25 10.17 6.14 -6.89
C SER A 25 9.74 5.64 -8.28
N ASP A 26 10.41 4.58 -8.77
CA ASP A 26 10.19 3.89 -10.04
C ASP A 26 9.48 2.53 -9.89
N ARG A 27 8.70 2.31 -8.81
CA ARG A 27 7.86 1.12 -8.70
C ARG A 27 6.39 1.45 -8.89
N ASP A 28 5.72 0.62 -9.67
CA ASP A 28 4.28 0.68 -9.84
C ASP A 28 3.59 0.46 -8.48
N THR A 29 2.60 1.29 -8.17
CA THR A 29 1.90 1.25 -6.89
C THR A 29 0.41 1.07 -7.10
N PHE A 30 -0.30 0.58 -6.07
CA PHE A 30 -1.75 0.69 -6.03
C PHE A 30 -2.24 1.08 -4.64
N VAL A 31 -3.38 1.75 -4.62
CA VAL A 31 -4.08 2.16 -3.40
C VAL A 31 -5.46 1.52 -3.41
N VAL A 32 -5.77 0.77 -2.36
CA VAL A 32 -7.13 0.29 -2.08
C VAL A 32 -7.79 1.30 -1.16
N GLU A 33 -8.96 1.79 -1.53
CA GLU A 33 -9.75 2.76 -0.74
C GLU A 33 -11.25 2.46 -0.88
N PRO A 34 -12.10 2.83 0.09
CA PRO A 34 -13.55 2.68 -0.05
C PRO A 34 -14.06 3.49 -1.25
N ASP A 35 -15.04 2.93 -1.95
CA ASP A 35 -15.63 3.61 -3.11
C ASP A 35 -16.56 4.74 -2.61
N PRO A 36 -16.30 6.02 -2.97
CA PRO A 36 -17.13 7.12 -2.51
C PRO A 36 -18.51 7.16 -3.17
N ASP A 37 -18.65 6.52 -4.33
CA ASP A 37 -19.90 6.48 -5.09
C ASP A 37 -20.77 5.28 -4.68
N SER A 38 -20.24 4.34 -3.90
CA SER A 38 -20.96 3.12 -3.49
C SER A 38 -20.58 2.60 -2.10
N VAL A 39 -21.51 2.72 -1.16
CA VAL A 39 -21.35 2.25 0.22
C VAL A 39 -21.15 0.74 0.26
N GLY A 40 -20.09 0.30 0.95
CA GLY A 40 -19.74 -1.13 1.10
C GLY A 40 -18.93 -1.71 -0.06
N LEU A 41 -18.62 -0.89 -1.08
CA LEU A 41 -17.70 -1.24 -2.15
C LEU A 41 -16.35 -0.54 -1.95
N TRP A 42 -15.37 -1.03 -2.69
CA TRP A 42 -13.99 -0.57 -2.68
C TRP A 42 -13.58 -0.21 -4.10
N ARG A 43 -12.58 0.65 -4.21
CA ARG A 43 -11.90 0.93 -5.46
C ARG A 43 -10.41 0.74 -5.31
N ILE A 44 -9.76 0.41 -6.42
CA ILE A 44 -8.29 0.30 -6.49
C ILE A 44 -7.77 1.32 -7.48
N ARG A 45 -6.95 2.27 -7.00
CA ARG A 45 -6.20 3.20 -7.84
C ARG A 45 -4.82 2.64 -8.12
N ILE A 46 -4.58 2.26 -9.36
CA ILE A 46 -3.30 1.77 -9.86
C ILE A 46 -2.51 2.96 -10.41
N GLN A 47 -1.30 3.16 -9.89
CA GLN A 47 -0.39 4.23 -10.29
C GLN A 47 0.92 3.60 -10.75
N PRO A 48 1.00 3.20 -12.04
CA PRO A 48 2.24 2.74 -12.61
C PRO A 48 3.24 3.90 -12.75
N THR A 49 4.53 3.60 -12.64
CA THR A 49 5.60 4.58 -12.87
C THR A 49 5.64 5.01 -14.33
N LYS A 50 5.38 4.07 -15.24
CA LYS A 50 5.35 4.31 -16.68
C LYS A 50 3.97 3.92 -17.22
N GLY A 51 3.14 4.92 -17.49
CA GLY A 51 1.84 4.73 -18.13
C GLY A 51 0.73 5.54 -17.47
N PRO A 52 -0.50 5.40 -17.98
CA PRO A 52 -1.66 6.04 -17.37
C PRO A 52 -2.01 5.37 -16.04
N SER A 53 -2.42 6.18 -15.07
CA SER A 53 -3.08 5.68 -13.87
C SER A 53 -4.45 5.10 -14.21
N GLU A 54 -4.80 3.98 -13.59
CA GLU A 54 -6.09 3.32 -13.76
C GLU A 54 -6.84 3.30 -12.42
N ILE A 55 -8.16 3.43 -12.46
CA ILE A 55 -9.02 3.28 -11.30
C ILE A 55 -10.02 2.18 -11.60
N ILE A 56 -10.10 1.20 -10.70
CA ILE A 56 -11.07 0.10 -10.76
C ILE A 56 -12.08 0.34 -9.63
N PRO A 57 -13.24 0.98 -9.91
CA PRO A 57 -14.28 1.22 -8.92
C PRO A 57 -15.21 0.02 -8.73
N GLY A 58 -16.05 0.08 -7.68
CA GLY A 58 -17.17 -0.83 -7.50
C GLY A 58 -16.81 -2.28 -7.16
N LEU A 59 -15.65 -2.53 -6.55
CA LEU A 59 -15.21 -3.86 -6.16
C LEU A 59 -15.81 -4.27 -4.81
N SER A 60 -16.42 -5.45 -4.73
CA SER A 60 -16.72 -6.04 -3.43
C SER A 60 -15.43 -6.37 -2.67
N TYR A 61 -15.48 -6.50 -1.34
CA TYR A 61 -14.32 -6.89 -0.53
C TYR A 61 -13.54 -8.11 -1.07
N PRO A 62 -14.17 -9.25 -1.45
CA PRO A 62 -13.44 -10.38 -2.01
C PRO A 62 -12.80 -10.08 -3.38
N GLU A 63 -13.46 -9.30 -4.24
CA GLU A 63 -12.92 -8.90 -5.54
C GLU A 63 -11.73 -7.96 -5.38
N MET A 64 -11.86 -6.98 -4.49
CA MET A 64 -10.77 -6.08 -4.10
C MET A 64 -9.57 -6.87 -3.60
N ASN A 65 -9.79 -7.85 -2.72
CA ASN A 65 -8.68 -8.63 -2.15
C ASN A 65 -8.01 -9.51 -3.21
N ARG A 66 -8.78 -10.13 -4.13
CA ARG A 66 -8.22 -10.85 -5.28
C ARG A 66 -7.37 -9.92 -6.14
N ARG A 67 -7.89 -8.75 -6.50
CA ARG A 67 -7.22 -7.79 -7.38
C ARG A 67 -5.96 -7.21 -6.77
N ARG A 68 -6.00 -6.92 -5.46
CA ARG A 68 -4.84 -6.54 -4.66
C ARG A 68 -3.73 -7.61 -4.76
N LEU A 69 -4.07 -8.88 -4.59
CA LEU A 69 -3.10 -9.98 -4.67
C LEU A 69 -2.52 -10.10 -6.08
N GLU A 70 -3.34 -10.00 -7.14
CA GLU A 70 -2.87 -9.98 -8.52
C GLU A 70 -1.88 -8.84 -8.79
N LEU A 71 -2.16 -7.64 -8.27
CA LEU A 71 -1.27 -6.50 -8.43
C LEU A 71 0.04 -6.70 -7.66
N SER A 72 -0.01 -7.24 -6.45
CA SER A 72 1.19 -7.58 -5.69
C SER A 72 2.04 -8.66 -6.38
N ASP A 73 1.42 -9.67 -6.99
CA ASP A 73 2.12 -10.71 -7.77
C ASP A 73 2.81 -10.13 -9.01
N ARG A 74 2.17 -9.15 -9.67
CA ARG A 74 2.75 -8.36 -10.76
C ARG A 74 3.89 -7.43 -10.32
N GLY A 75 4.20 -7.36 -9.03
CA GLY A 75 5.27 -6.53 -8.47
C GLY A 75 4.84 -5.12 -8.05
N PHE A 76 3.55 -4.81 -8.03
CA PHE A 76 3.05 -3.52 -7.56
C PHE A 76 3.12 -3.44 -6.03
N LEU A 77 3.55 -2.28 -5.52
CA LEU A 77 3.52 -1.99 -4.09
C LEU A 77 2.15 -1.44 -3.68
N GLY A 78 1.42 -2.21 -2.86
CA GLY A 78 0.10 -1.86 -2.39
C GLY A 78 0.09 -1.09 -1.08
N LYS A 79 -0.74 -0.04 -1.00
CA LYS A 79 -1.21 0.55 0.27
C LYS A 79 -2.71 0.32 0.38
N VAL A 80 -3.18 -0.13 1.53
CA VAL A 80 -4.62 -0.16 1.84
C VAL A 80 -4.90 1.06 2.70
N ASP A 81 -5.63 2.03 2.16
CA ASP A 81 -6.15 3.16 2.90
C ASP A 81 -7.48 2.71 3.52
N GLY A 82 -7.36 2.06 4.68
CA GLY A 82 -8.45 1.38 5.36
C GLY A 82 -8.35 1.48 6.88
N ASP A 83 -7.74 2.55 7.39
CA ASP A 83 -7.88 2.91 8.80
C ASP A 83 -9.25 3.59 8.96
N ALA A 84 -10.29 2.75 8.96
CA ALA A 84 -11.58 3.13 9.52
C ALA A 84 -11.42 3.10 11.05
N GLY A 85 -10.96 4.23 11.60
CA GLY A 85 -11.18 4.58 13.00
C GLY A 85 -12.64 4.92 13.28
#